data_AF-A0A521MXW9-F1
#
_entry.id   AF-A0A521MXW9-F1
#
_cell.length_a   1.000
_cell.length_b   1.000
_cell.length_c   1.000
_cell.angle_alpha   90.00
_cell.angle_beta   90.00
_cell.angle_gamma   90.00
#
_symmetry.space_group_name_H-M   'P 1'
#
loop_
_entity.id
_entity.type
_entity.pdbx_description
1 polymer ?
#
loop_
_entity_poly.entity_id
_entity_poly.type
_entity_poly.pdbx_seq_one_letter_code
_entity_poly.pdbx_strand_id
1 'polypeptide(L)'
;MRTIITCLLFLLAAQTASAQQKIVLENLRLYNLNGPILRYLQSPEIKQTIATELNQLLGQKMNGQLTNTGDLPIELLDFNFVVPAIKPVFADPDPHLLHLYLDFIEAEPFFFFRYDKENEIDSLTQKRVKTVFILKAYIYSSDQKLIRTEMLNVLISAAETPGMGNLYNLGIRFSDLTVTSKTFTELFKKSISLLLDTANNLAAIEVKLQPAYLADNYLLPKTLNRSRTFVSTQKNISSYLLGKQTEMIRMGEPLYEEILLRGKKAQKYPDQITAAIKATQNFSKSDYVFLRQEGRDVLRDKNYLIKLCTQVDPTDIPEDRNLLFTRFLPGNFHYLLQEKDTVAQFSILKEVTENANKIYPNTITNGYDSTGFSTLPALGSRMAEWAVVYRYVISGSLAGTPFRIKCSGFDNSLREFFIADQLVCIAQGKFNPEKFVLFDASLSPEKLNQLFLIGFNRFLE
;
A
#
# COMPACT_ATOMS: atom_id res chain seq x y z
N MET A 1 -27.62 45.95 50.82
CA MET A 1 -26.57 44.90 50.76
C MET A 1 -26.91 43.76 49.80
N ARG A 2 -28.09 43.12 49.87
CA ARG A 2 -28.49 42.06 48.93
C ARG A 2 -28.42 42.48 47.44
N THR A 3 -28.94 43.64 47.08
CA THR A 3 -28.97 44.15 45.69
C THR A 3 -27.56 44.43 45.12
N ILE A 4 -26.63 44.86 45.97
CA ILE A 4 -25.23 45.12 45.57
C ILE A 4 -24.49 43.81 45.33
N ILE A 5 -24.74 42.78 46.16
CA ILE A 5 -24.18 41.44 46.00
C ILE A 5 -24.72 40.77 44.72
N THR A 6 -25.99 40.96 44.38
CA THR A 6 -26.58 40.43 43.13
C THR A 6 -25.99 41.11 41.89
N CYS A 7 -25.78 42.43 41.92
CA CYS A 7 -25.10 43.15 40.83
C CYS A 7 -23.64 42.74 40.68
N LEU A 8 -22.90 42.54 41.78
CA LEU A 8 -21.51 42.06 41.73
C LEU A 8 -21.41 40.63 41.20
N LEU A 9 -22.34 39.73 41.57
CA LEU A 9 -22.41 38.38 41.00
C LEU A 9 -22.75 38.39 39.51
N PHE A 10 -23.59 39.32 39.05
CA PHE A 10 -23.89 39.49 37.61
C PHE A 10 -22.68 40.04 36.83
N LEU A 11 -21.93 40.99 37.42
CA LEU A 11 -20.70 41.53 36.84
C LEU A 11 -19.56 40.51 36.83
N LEU A 12 -19.44 39.68 37.86
CA LEU A 12 -18.47 38.56 37.92
C LEU A 12 -18.84 37.44 36.94
N ALA A 13 -20.13 37.11 36.78
CA ALA A 13 -20.60 36.14 35.79
C ALA A 13 -20.45 36.66 34.35
N ALA A 14 -20.67 37.96 34.12
CA ALA A 14 -20.48 38.61 32.82
C ALA A 14 -19.00 38.72 32.41
N GLN A 15 -18.08 38.82 33.38
CA GLN A 15 -16.63 38.82 33.09
C GLN A 15 -16.07 37.42 32.80
N THR A 16 -16.78 36.34 33.18
CA THR A 16 -16.34 34.95 32.91
C THR A 16 -16.91 34.36 31.61
N ALA A 17 -17.89 35.02 30.99
CA ALA A 17 -18.40 34.61 29.67
C ALA A 17 -17.61 35.32 28.57
N SER A 18 -16.43 34.80 28.22
CA SER A 18 -15.81 35.15 26.95
C SER A 18 -16.77 34.72 25.84
N ALA A 19 -17.40 35.69 25.16
CA ALA A 19 -18.26 35.40 24.02
C ALA A 19 -17.47 34.60 22.98
N GLN A 20 -17.98 33.45 22.59
CA GLN A 20 -17.33 32.62 21.57
C GLN A 20 -17.23 33.40 20.26
N GLN A 21 -16.04 33.42 19.69
CA GLN A 21 -15.76 34.12 18.45
C GLN A 21 -16.45 33.38 17.30
N LYS A 22 -17.32 34.06 16.54
CA LYS A 22 -17.94 33.43 15.37
C LYS A 22 -16.93 33.37 14.22
N ILE A 23 -16.88 32.22 13.56
CA ILE A 23 -15.97 31.93 12.44
C ILE A 23 -16.79 31.40 11.27
N VAL A 24 -16.53 31.89 10.06
CA VAL A 24 -17.03 31.32 8.80
C VAL A 24 -15.87 30.60 8.13
N LEU A 25 -16.07 29.34 7.72
CA LEU A 25 -15.15 28.72 6.76
C LEU A 25 -15.53 29.22 5.37
N GLU A 26 -14.72 30.09 4.77
CA GLU A 26 -15.00 30.64 3.44
C GLU A 26 -14.69 29.64 2.34
N ASN A 27 -13.59 28.88 2.47
CA ASN A 27 -13.22 27.85 1.51
C ASN A 27 -12.26 26.81 2.13
N LEU A 28 -12.47 25.54 1.79
CA LEU A 28 -11.54 24.44 1.97
C LEU A 28 -11.08 23.97 0.59
N ARG A 29 -9.89 24.41 0.18
CA ARG A 29 -9.31 24.14 -1.13
C ARG A 29 -8.45 22.88 -1.07
N LEU A 30 -8.74 21.94 -1.96
CA LEU A 30 -8.07 20.66 -2.05
C LEU A 30 -7.26 20.62 -3.34
N TYR A 31 -5.95 20.55 -3.20
CA TYR A 31 -5.05 20.47 -4.34
C TYR A 31 -4.59 19.03 -4.48
N ASN A 32 -5.19 18.34 -5.44
CA ASN A 32 -4.99 16.92 -5.63
C ASN A 32 -4.00 16.66 -6.76
N LEU A 33 -2.89 16.00 -6.42
CA LEU A 33 -1.80 15.76 -7.35
C LEU A 33 -1.87 14.34 -7.90
N ASN A 34 -2.12 13.35 -7.04
CA ASN A 34 -1.85 11.96 -7.40
C ASN A 34 -2.95 10.93 -7.04
N GLY A 35 -3.94 11.22 -6.17
CA GLY A 35 -4.81 10.15 -5.64
C GLY A 35 -6.29 10.47 -5.41
N PRO A 36 -7.16 9.45 -5.17
CA PRO A 36 -8.56 9.67 -4.83
C PRO A 36 -8.78 10.11 -3.37
N ILE A 37 -7.73 10.18 -2.54
CA ILE A 37 -7.85 10.40 -1.10
C ILE A 37 -8.56 11.71 -0.75
N LEU A 38 -8.26 12.81 -1.45
CA LEU A 38 -8.94 14.09 -1.24
C LEU A 38 -10.38 14.08 -1.77
N ARG A 39 -10.75 13.11 -2.62
CA ARG A 39 -12.13 12.96 -3.10
C ARG A 39 -13.07 12.41 -2.04
N TYR A 40 -12.57 11.86 -0.92
CA TYR A 40 -13.43 11.52 0.21
C TYR A 40 -14.22 12.72 0.74
N LEU A 41 -13.66 13.92 0.63
CA LEU A 41 -14.34 15.17 0.99
C LEU A 41 -15.51 15.53 0.05
N GLN A 42 -15.75 14.77 -1.01
CA GLN A 42 -16.96 14.91 -1.83
C GLN A 42 -18.14 14.11 -1.27
N SER A 43 -17.93 13.13 -0.37
CA SER A 43 -19.01 12.39 0.29
C SER A 43 -19.72 13.27 1.33
N PRO A 44 -21.07 13.40 1.27
CA PRO A 44 -21.83 14.18 2.25
C PRO A 44 -21.60 13.73 3.70
N GLU A 45 -21.48 12.42 3.93
CA GLU A 45 -21.26 11.85 5.26
C GLU A 45 -19.90 12.24 5.84
N ILE A 46 -18.86 12.20 5.00
CA ILE A 46 -17.50 12.60 5.40
C ILE A 46 -17.43 14.12 5.60
N LYS A 47 -18.07 14.91 4.74
CA LYS A 47 -18.18 16.37 4.92
C LYS A 47 -18.81 16.73 6.25
N GLN A 48 -19.94 16.10 6.61
CA GLN A 48 -20.63 16.38 7.86
C GLN A 48 -19.78 16.00 9.08
N THR A 49 -19.08 14.87 9.00
CA THR A 49 -18.16 14.43 10.06
C THR A 49 -17.04 15.45 10.26
N ILE A 50 -16.44 15.93 9.17
CA ILE A 50 -15.36 16.92 9.20
C ILE A 50 -15.85 18.29 9.66
N ALA A 51 -17.05 18.71 9.27
CA ALA A 51 -17.65 19.96 9.74
C ALA A 51 -17.84 19.96 11.26
N THR A 52 -18.35 18.84 11.78
CA THR A 52 -18.57 18.63 13.22
C THR A 52 -17.24 18.68 13.97
N GLU A 53 -16.23 17.97 13.49
CA GLU A 53 -14.91 17.93 14.11
C GLU A 53 -14.20 19.29 14.04
N LEU A 54 -14.24 19.98 12.90
CA LEU A 54 -13.65 21.31 12.74
C LEU A 54 -14.29 22.30 13.73
N ASN A 55 -15.62 22.32 13.84
CA ASN A 55 -16.32 23.17 14.80
C ASN A 55 -15.90 22.88 16.24
N GLN A 56 -15.76 21.60 16.61
CA GLN A 56 -15.29 21.20 17.93
C GLN A 56 -13.84 21.67 18.18
N LEU A 57 -12.94 21.48 17.22
CA LEU A 57 -11.54 21.88 17.32
C LEU A 57 -11.39 23.41 17.41
N LEU A 58 -12.18 24.18 16.65
CA LEU A 58 -12.21 25.64 16.75
C LEU A 58 -12.66 26.10 18.14
N GLY A 59 -13.68 25.45 18.73
CA GLY A 59 -14.13 25.73 20.09
C GLY A 59 -13.03 25.47 21.12
N GLN A 60 -12.32 24.36 20.98
CA GLN A 60 -11.27 23.94 21.92
C GLN A 60 -9.97 24.74 21.80
N LYS A 61 -9.55 25.08 20.57
CA LYS A 61 -8.23 25.66 20.29
C LYS A 61 -8.26 27.17 20.07
N MET A 62 -9.41 27.72 19.68
CA MET A 62 -9.55 29.14 19.33
C MET A 62 -10.69 29.85 20.05
N ASN A 63 -11.42 29.17 20.95
CA ASN A 63 -12.66 29.65 21.55
C ASN A 63 -13.67 30.14 20.48
N GLY A 64 -13.68 29.46 19.33
CA GLY A 64 -14.47 29.84 18.17
C GLY A 64 -15.66 28.91 17.90
N GLN A 65 -16.67 29.40 17.20
CA GLN A 65 -17.81 28.60 16.73
C GLN A 65 -18.00 28.78 15.22
N LEU A 66 -18.05 27.66 14.50
CA LEU A 66 -18.30 27.65 13.06
C LEU A 66 -19.77 27.97 12.79
N THR A 67 -20.00 28.93 11.89
CA THR A 67 -21.35 29.42 11.54
C THR A 67 -21.99 28.61 10.42
N ASN A 68 -21.19 28.03 9.52
CA ASN A 68 -21.63 27.25 8.36
C ASN A 68 -21.35 25.74 8.49
N THR A 69 -21.87 25.11 9.55
CA THR A 69 -21.68 23.67 9.81
C THR A 69 -22.48 22.73 8.90
N GLY A 70 -23.49 23.25 8.18
CA GLY A 70 -24.41 22.44 7.35
C GLY A 70 -23.93 22.15 5.93
N ASP A 71 -23.02 22.95 5.38
CA ASP A 71 -22.40 22.70 4.08
C ASP A 71 -21.01 23.37 4.05
N LEU A 72 -19.95 22.56 4.03
CA LEU A 72 -18.59 23.07 3.95
C LEU A 72 -18.28 23.46 2.49
N PRO A 73 -17.87 24.71 2.23
CA PRO A 73 -17.45 25.13 0.90
C PRO A 73 -16.12 24.44 0.56
N ILE A 74 -16.21 23.35 -0.20
CA ILE A 74 -15.07 22.54 -0.59
C ILE A 74 -14.84 22.70 -2.09
N GLU A 75 -13.65 23.14 -2.44
CA GLU A 75 -13.22 23.32 -3.82
C GLU A 75 -12.11 22.31 -4.14
N LEU A 76 -12.34 21.45 -5.13
CA LEU A 76 -11.30 20.57 -5.65
C LEU A 76 -10.61 21.27 -6.82
N LEU A 77 -9.32 21.52 -6.68
CA LEU A 77 -8.49 22.22 -7.64
C LEU A 77 -7.51 21.27 -8.30
N ASP A 78 -7.38 21.40 -9.62
CA ASP A 78 -6.30 20.76 -10.36
C ASP A 78 -4.97 21.42 -9.96
N PHE A 79 -3.97 20.59 -9.64
CA PHE A 79 -2.66 21.09 -9.26
C PHE A 79 -1.91 21.65 -10.46
N ASN A 80 -2.12 22.94 -10.71
CA ASN A 80 -1.16 23.74 -11.46
C ASN A 80 -0.09 24.13 -10.44
N PHE A 81 1.19 23.82 -10.68
CA PHE A 81 2.36 23.94 -9.77
C PHE A 81 2.54 25.26 -8.97
N VAL A 82 1.62 26.21 -9.09
CA VAL A 82 1.51 27.43 -8.31
C VAL A 82 0.17 27.42 -7.56
N VAL A 83 0.22 27.32 -6.23
CA VAL A 83 -0.96 27.56 -5.38
C VAL A 83 -1.31 29.05 -5.47
N PRO A 84 -2.48 29.43 -6.02
CA PRO A 84 -2.86 30.83 -6.11
C PRO A 84 -3.03 31.43 -4.72
N ALA A 85 -2.45 32.62 -4.52
CA ALA A 85 -2.64 33.41 -3.31
C ALA A 85 -4.14 33.61 -3.04
N ILE A 86 -4.54 33.49 -1.78
CA ILE A 86 -5.91 33.74 -1.37
C ILE A 86 -6.20 35.22 -1.59
N LYS A 87 -7.22 35.49 -2.40
CA LYS A 87 -7.87 36.80 -2.47
C LYS A 87 -9.08 36.71 -1.53
N PRO A 88 -9.07 37.35 -0.35
CA PRO A 88 -10.17 37.22 0.59
C PRO A 88 -11.44 37.79 -0.03
N VAL A 89 -12.45 36.93 -0.20
CA VAL A 89 -13.81 37.29 -0.62
C VAL A 89 -14.73 36.74 0.46
N PHE A 90 -15.48 37.61 1.12
CA PHE A 90 -16.28 37.21 2.27
C PHE A 90 -17.72 36.97 1.86
N ALA A 91 -18.25 35.79 2.20
CA ALA A 91 -19.64 35.46 1.97
C ALA A 91 -20.58 36.24 2.89
N ASP A 92 -20.10 36.62 4.08
CA ASP A 92 -20.85 37.37 5.09
C ASP A 92 -20.12 38.67 5.48
N PRO A 93 -20.74 39.86 5.35
CA PRO A 93 -20.13 41.12 5.72
C PRO A 93 -20.22 41.46 7.22
N ASP A 94 -20.73 40.56 8.09
CA ASP A 94 -20.82 40.83 9.53
C ASP A 94 -19.44 41.19 10.13
N PRO A 95 -19.30 42.40 10.70
CA PRO A 95 -18.02 42.90 11.18
C PRO A 95 -17.44 42.10 12.36
N HIS A 96 -18.24 41.25 13.00
CA HIS A 96 -17.84 40.42 14.13
C HIS A 96 -17.39 39.01 13.74
N LEU A 97 -17.36 38.67 12.46
CA LEU A 97 -16.91 37.37 11.97
C LEU A 97 -15.40 37.33 11.74
N LEU A 98 -14.82 36.16 12.02
CA LEU A 98 -13.54 35.77 11.46
C LEU A 98 -13.77 34.87 10.24
N HIS A 99 -12.89 35.02 9.26
CA HIS A 99 -12.97 34.29 8.00
C HIS A 99 -11.80 33.33 7.91
N LEU A 100 -12.10 32.03 7.94
CA LEU A 100 -11.14 30.95 7.86
C LEU A 100 -11.06 30.41 6.43
N TYR A 101 -9.84 30.25 5.94
CA TYR A 101 -9.52 29.51 4.73
C TYR A 101 -8.58 28.36 5.08
N LEU A 102 -8.83 27.20 4.47
CA LEU A 102 -7.99 26.02 4.64
C LEU A 102 -7.51 25.52 3.28
N ASP A 103 -6.21 25.28 3.17
CA ASP A 103 -5.63 24.57 2.03
C ASP A 103 -5.16 23.19 2.47
N PHE A 104 -5.48 22.18 1.68
CA PHE A 104 -4.97 20.83 1.82
C PHE A 104 -4.28 20.44 0.51
N ILE A 105 -2.96 20.48 0.50
CA ILE A 105 -2.16 20.29 -0.72
C ILE A 105 -1.45 18.96 -0.66
N GLU A 106 -1.74 18.06 -1.59
CA GLU A 106 -0.93 16.86 -1.79
C GLU A 106 0.34 17.23 -2.57
N ALA A 107 1.50 16.83 -2.06
CA ALA A 107 2.79 17.03 -2.67
C ALA A 107 3.55 15.71 -2.79
N GLU A 108 4.27 15.57 -3.90
CA GLU A 108 5.12 14.42 -4.16
C GLU A 108 6.39 14.49 -3.28
N PRO A 109 6.77 13.40 -2.58
CA PRO A 109 7.90 13.45 -1.67
C PRO A 109 9.22 13.86 -2.35
N PHE A 110 9.48 13.43 -3.59
CA PHE A 110 10.70 13.79 -4.30
C PHE A 110 10.84 15.30 -4.49
N PHE A 111 9.79 15.97 -4.96
CA PHE A 111 9.80 17.42 -5.13
C PHE A 111 9.85 18.14 -3.78
N PHE A 112 9.03 17.71 -2.80
CA PHE A 112 8.98 18.32 -1.48
C PHE A 112 10.37 18.38 -0.82
N PHE A 113 11.07 17.24 -0.71
CA PHE A 113 12.39 17.19 -0.04
C PHE A 113 13.51 17.88 -0.83
N ARG A 114 13.33 18.12 -2.13
CA ARG A 114 14.34 18.81 -2.95
C ARG A 114 14.26 20.34 -2.84
N TYR A 115 13.06 20.87 -2.66
CA TYR A 115 12.83 22.31 -2.53
C TYR A 115 12.92 22.80 -1.09
N ASP A 116 12.60 21.94 -0.11
CA ASP A 116 12.67 22.26 1.31
C ASP A 116 14.09 21.99 1.87
N LYS A 117 14.98 22.97 1.71
CA LYS A 117 16.35 22.92 2.25
C LYS A 117 16.41 23.26 3.74
N GLU A 118 15.33 23.76 4.33
CA GLU A 118 15.31 24.28 5.70
C GLU A 118 14.98 23.18 6.73
N ASN A 119 14.38 22.08 6.31
CA ASN A 119 14.15 20.91 7.15
C ASN A 119 15.24 19.86 6.90
N GLU A 120 16.16 19.66 7.86
CA GLU A 120 17.13 18.55 7.88
C GLU A 120 16.41 17.20 8.07
N ILE A 121 15.62 16.78 7.08
CA ILE A 121 14.85 15.55 7.16
C ILE A 121 15.77 14.37 6.85
N ASP A 122 15.92 13.46 7.82
CA ASP A 122 16.72 12.25 7.71
C ASP A 122 16.43 11.48 6.40
N SER A 123 17.49 11.07 5.72
CA SER A 123 17.47 10.23 4.52
C SER A 123 16.59 8.97 4.66
N LEU A 124 16.45 8.40 5.86
CA LEU A 124 15.54 7.26 6.09
C LEU A 124 14.07 7.68 6.02
N THR A 125 13.74 8.89 6.47
CA THR A 125 12.39 9.46 6.37
C THR A 125 12.05 9.70 4.90
N GLN A 126 12.96 10.30 4.14
CA GLN A 126 12.76 10.55 2.71
C GLN A 126 12.49 9.25 1.92
N LYS A 127 13.15 8.15 2.28
CA LYS A 127 12.96 6.84 1.63
C LYS A 127 11.61 6.19 1.95
N ARG A 128 11.03 6.43 3.13
CA ARG A 128 9.80 5.75 3.58
C ARG A 128 8.52 6.54 3.33
N VAL A 129 8.61 7.87 3.30
CA VAL A 129 7.46 8.75 3.04
C VAL A 129 6.93 8.49 1.63
N LYS A 130 5.62 8.34 1.53
CA LYS A 130 4.92 8.03 0.28
C LYS A 130 4.17 9.23 -0.26
N THR A 131 3.59 10.08 0.58
CA THR A 131 3.00 11.37 0.16
C THR A 131 3.24 12.41 1.25
N VAL A 132 3.17 13.69 0.90
CA VAL A 132 3.25 14.80 1.85
C VAL A 132 1.98 15.64 1.70
N PHE A 133 1.29 15.90 2.80
CA PHE A 133 0.22 16.89 2.82
C PHE A 133 0.74 18.18 3.44
N ILE A 134 0.65 19.27 2.68
CA ILE A 134 0.93 20.62 3.17
C ILE A 134 -0.41 21.25 3.51
N LEU A 135 -0.65 21.43 4.82
CA LEU A 135 -1.86 22.07 5.31
C LEU A 135 -1.56 23.53 5.63
N LYS A 136 -2.45 24.43 5.23
CA LYS A 136 -2.36 25.84 5.58
C LYS A 136 -3.69 26.35 6.09
N ALA A 137 -3.66 27.15 7.14
CA ALA A 137 -4.82 27.87 7.66
C ALA A 137 -4.55 29.37 7.59
N TYR A 138 -5.52 30.12 7.08
CA TYR A 138 -5.48 31.57 7.02
C TYR A 138 -6.73 32.12 7.71
N ILE A 139 -6.52 33.02 8.67
CA ILE A 139 -7.60 33.64 9.42
C ILE A 139 -7.55 35.13 9.16
N TYR A 140 -8.65 35.66 8.63
CA TYR A 140 -8.83 37.08 8.36
C TYR A 140 -9.91 37.67 9.26
N SER A 141 -9.76 38.95 9.60
CA SER A 141 -10.86 39.76 10.14
C SER A 141 -11.81 40.19 9.02
N SER A 142 -12.99 40.65 9.41
CA SER A 142 -14.02 41.23 8.53
C SER A 142 -13.54 42.43 7.69
N ASP A 143 -12.46 43.12 8.09
CA ASP A 143 -11.80 44.18 7.31
C ASP A 143 -10.70 43.65 6.35
N GLN A 144 -10.69 42.35 6.07
CA GLN A 144 -9.76 41.66 5.17
C GLN A 144 -8.30 41.68 5.61
N LYS A 145 -8.00 42.02 6.87
CA LYS A 145 -6.65 41.89 7.41
C LYS A 145 -6.34 40.46 7.80
N LEU A 146 -5.18 39.97 7.40
CA LEU A 146 -4.66 38.67 7.83
C LEU A 146 -4.29 38.76 9.32
N ILE A 147 -5.00 38.01 10.16
CA ILE A 147 -4.75 37.93 11.59
C ILE A 147 -3.70 36.88 11.88
N ARG A 148 -3.82 35.72 11.22
CA ARG A 148 -3.00 34.55 11.51
C ARG A 148 -2.86 33.67 10.29
N THR A 149 -1.66 33.13 10.11
CA THR A 149 -1.35 32.08 9.15
C THR A 149 -0.64 30.94 9.87
N GLU A 150 -1.06 29.71 9.61
CA GLU A 150 -0.44 28.51 10.16
C GLU A 150 -0.16 27.52 9.02
N MET A 151 0.92 26.75 9.17
CA MET A 151 1.31 25.74 8.20
C MET A 151 1.81 24.50 8.91
N LEU A 152 1.39 23.33 8.43
CA LEU A 152 1.84 22.04 8.93
C LEU A 152 2.12 21.10 7.76
N ASN A 153 3.34 20.57 7.69
CA ASN A 153 3.69 19.52 6.76
C ASN A 153 3.43 18.16 7.40
N VAL A 154 2.65 17.30 6.74
CA VAL A 154 2.28 15.98 7.24
C VAL A 154 2.88 14.94 6.30
N LEU A 155 3.98 14.35 6.74
CA LEU A 155 4.72 13.32 6.02
C LEU A 155 4.02 11.98 6.24
N ILE A 156 3.47 11.39 5.18
CA ILE A 156 2.72 10.14 5.31
C ILE A 156 3.58 8.94 4.94
N SER A 157 3.65 7.96 5.83
CA SER A 157 4.28 6.67 5.59
C SER A 157 3.29 5.52 5.81
N ALA A 158 3.61 4.33 5.29
CA ALA A 158 2.75 3.17 5.45
C ALA A 158 2.94 2.57 6.86
N ALA A 159 1.82 2.34 7.56
CA ALA A 159 1.80 1.58 8.80
C ALA A 159 1.88 0.07 8.51
N GLU A 160 2.45 -0.69 9.44
CA GLU A 160 2.24 -2.13 9.48
C GLU A 160 0.75 -2.41 9.73
N THR A 161 0.19 -3.35 8.96
CA THR A 161 -1.25 -3.66 9.00
C THR A 161 -1.48 -5.17 8.93
N PRO A 162 -2.46 -5.72 9.68
CA PRO A 162 -2.91 -7.10 9.49
C PRO A 162 -3.70 -7.29 8.19
N GLY A 163 -4.09 -6.21 7.50
CA GLY A 163 -4.80 -6.27 6.23
C GLY A 163 -3.97 -6.98 5.15
N MET A 164 -4.61 -7.79 4.30
CA MET A 164 -3.99 -8.47 3.16
C MET A 164 -4.90 -8.37 1.94
N GLY A 165 -4.31 -8.38 0.75
CA GLY A 165 -5.07 -8.37 -0.50
C GLY A 165 -4.40 -7.58 -1.61
N ASN A 166 -5.16 -7.30 -2.67
CA ASN A 166 -4.70 -6.48 -3.78
C ASN A 166 -4.62 -5.03 -3.32
N LEU A 167 -3.41 -4.48 -3.19
CA LEU A 167 -3.25 -3.06 -2.86
C LEU A 167 -3.95 -2.21 -3.93
N TYR A 168 -4.65 -1.16 -3.50
CA TYR A 168 -5.38 -0.27 -4.40
C TYR A 168 -4.48 0.53 -5.36
N ASN A 169 -3.17 0.51 -5.15
CA ASN A 169 -2.16 1.25 -5.92
C ASN A 169 -1.91 0.61 -7.31
N LEU A 170 -2.80 0.86 -8.27
CA LEU A 170 -2.75 0.37 -9.65
C LEU A 170 -1.65 1.00 -10.52
N GLY A 171 -0.41 1.09 -10.03
CA GLY A 171 0.75 1.37 -10.87
C GLY A 171 0.87 2.80 -11.41
N ILE A 172 0.18 3.79 -10.83
CA ILE A 172 0.50 5.19 -11.11
C ILE A 172 1.67 5.56 -10.20
N ARG A 173 2.87 5.73 -10.78
CA ARG A 173 4.03 6.16 -10.00
C ARG A 173 3.80 7.58 -9.48
N PHE A 174 4.37 7.79 -8.29
CA PHE A 174 4.40 9.01 -7.47
C PHE A 174 3.21 9.15 -6.51
N SER A 175 3.39 8.64 -5.28
CA SER A 175 2.65 8.97 -4.05
C SER A 175 1.32 8.28 -3.63
N ASP A 176 0.98 7.12 -4.18
CA ASP A 176 -0.31 6.46 -3.90
C ASP A 176 -0.42 5.74 -2.53
N LEU A 177 -0.70 6.50 -1.47
CA LEU A 177 -1.36 6.00 -0.25
C LEU A 177 -2.87 6.12 -0.40
N THR A 178 -3.53 5.12 -1.00
CA THR A 178 -4.99 5.04 -0.87
C THR A 178 -5.31 4.42 0.47
N VAL A 179 -5.83 5.22 1.39
CA VAL A 179 -6.32 4.81 2.71
C VAL A 179 -7.84 4.68 2.68
N THR A 180 -8.45 4.03 3.66
CA THR A 180 -9.92 4.01 3.79
C THR A 180 -10.46 5.38 4.19
N SER A 181 -11.75 5.63 3.94
CA SER A 181 -12.46 6.85 4.37
C SER A 181 -12.25 7.15 5.87
N LYS A 182 -12.37 6.12 6.71
CA LYS A 182 -12.11 6.19 8.16
C LYS A 182 -10.70 6.68 8.47
N THR A 183 -9.69 6.06 7.86
CA THR A 183 -8.28 6.44 8.08
C THR A 183 -8.02 7.88 7.61
N PHE A 184 -8.66 8.31 6.51
CA PHE A 184 -8.61 9.69 6.05
C PHE A 184 -9.23 10.67 7.04
N THR A 185 -10.42 10.38 7.59
CA THR A 185 -11.07 11.24 8.58
C THR A 185 -10.21 11.41 9.84
N GLU A 186 -9.58 10.33 10.33
CA GLU A 186 -8.67 10.40 11.48
C GLU A 186 -7.40 11.22 11.17
N LEU A 187 -6.84 11.07 9.96
CA LEU A 187 -5.73 11.91 9.50
C LEU A 187 -6.13 13.39 9.53
N PHE A 188 -7.27 13.73 8.90
CA PHE A 188 -7.75 15.11 8.82
C PHE A 188 -7.94 15.70 10.22
N LYS A 189 -8.63 14.98 11.11
CA LYS A 189 -8.85 15.36 12.52
C LYS A 189 -7.54 15.68 13.23
N LYS A 190 -6.57 14.75 13.18
CA LYS A 190 -5.29 14.91 13.87
C LYS A 190 -4.47 16.07 13.30
N SER A 191 -4.44 16.21 11.97
CA SER A 191 -3.66 17.25 11.30
C SER A 191 -4.24 18.64 11.55
N ILE A 192 -5.57 18.83 11.46
CA ILE A 192 -6.22 20.12 11.76
C ILE A 192 -6.09 20.47 13.24
N SER A 193 -6.21 19.50 14.14
CA SER A 193 -6.02 19.74 15.58
C SER A 193 -4.64 20.31 15.90
N LEU A 194 -3.59 19.88 15.18
CA LEU A 194 -2.23 20.39 15.35
C LEU A 194 -2.02 21.72 14.63
N LEU A 195 -2.60 21.89 13.44
CA LEU A 195 -2.54 23.13 12.67
C LEU A 195 -3.16 24.32 13.42
N LEU A 196 -4.28 24.10 14.13
CA LEU A 196 -4.99 25.17 14.85
C LEU A 196 -4.43 25.44 16.25
N ASP A 197 -3.58 24.57 16.78
CA ASP A 197 -3.01 24.70 18.11
C ASP A 197 -1.97 25.82 18.16
N THR A 198 -2.25 26.90 18.89
CA THR A 198 -1.32 28.04 19.07
C THR A 198 -0.02 27.67 19.78
N ALA A 199 0.02 26.54 20.49
CA ALA A 199 1.23 26.07 21.15
C ALA A 199 2.07 25.14 20.26
N ASN A 200 1.57 24.75 19.09
CA ASN A 200 2.32 23.88 18.20
C ASN A 200 3.47 24.64 17.53
N ASN A 201 4.69 24.14 17.71
CA ASN A 201 5.91 24.67 17.11
C ASN A 201 6.53 23.71 16.08
N LEU A 202 5.81 22.65 15.70
CA LEU A 202 6.27 21.66 14.73
C LEU A 202 5.98 22.15 13.31
N ALA A 203 7.03 22.29 12.49
CA ALA A 203 6.90 22.53 11.06
C ALA A 203 6.43 21.28 10.29
N ALA A 204 6.79 20.10 10.78
CA ALA A 204 6.42 18.83 10.17
C ALA A 204 6.12 17.73 11.20
N ILE A 205 5.23 16.81 10.83
CA ILE A 205 4.95 15.58 11.56
C ILE A 205 4.97 14.39 10.62
N GLU A 206 5.37 13.21 11.13
CA GLU A 206 5.19 11.95 10.41
C GLU A 206 3.95 11.21 10.92
N VAL A 207 3.11 10.75 10.00
CA VAL A 207 1.93 9.95 10.29
C VAL A 207 1.99 8.64 9.51
N LYS A 208 1.92 7.52 10.24
CA LYS A 208 1.82 6.18 9.66
C LYS A 208 0.36 5.82 9.44
N LEU A 209 -0.05 5.58 8.20
CA LEU A 209 -1.42 5.23 7.86
C LEU A 209 -1.52 3.80 7.34
N GLN A 210 -2.62 3.13 7.68
CA GLN A 210 -2.92 1.82 7.13
C GLN A 210 -3.33 1.95 5.65
N PRO A 211 -2.70 1.19 4.73
CA PRO A 211 -3.11 1.19 3.33
C PRO A 211 -4.47 0.51 3.15
N ALA A 212 -5.15 0.86 2.06
CA ALA A 212 -6.37 0.21 1.61
C ALA A 212 -6.08 -0.82 0.52
N TYR A 213 -6.99 -1.78 0.42
CA TYR A 213 -6.95 -2.89 -0.52
C TYR A 213 -8.21 -2.84 -1.38
N LEU A 214 -8.11 -3.27 -2.64
CA LEU A 214 -9.28 -3.50 -3.50
C LEU A 214 -10.12 -4.60 -2.87
N ALA A 215 -11.44 -4.43 -2.89
CA ALA A 215 -12.34 -5.49 -2.52
C ALA A 215 -12.27 -6.62 -3.56
N ASP A 216 -12.50 -7.85 -3.11
CA ASP A 216 -12.45 -9.04 -3.93
C ASP A 216 -13.38 -10.12 -3.39
N ASN A 217 -13.65 -11.15 -4.20
CA ASN A 217 -14.45 -12.31 -3.78
C ASN A 217 -13.63 -13.59 -3.54
N TYR A 218 -12.29 -13.51 -3.50
CA TYR A 218 -11.43 -14.71 -3.53
C TYR A 218 -10.34 -14.76 -2.44
N LEU A 219 -9.80 -13.65 -1.97
CA LEU A 219 -8.81 -13.57 -0.87
C LEU A 219 -9.45 -13.11 0.43
N LEU A 220 -10.15 -11.98 0.42
CA LEU A 220 -10.71 -11.41 1.65
C LEU A 220 -11.68 -12.40 2.32
N PRO A 221 -12.63 -13.06 1.60
CA PRO A 221 -13.51 -14.04 2.22
C PRO A 221 -12.78 -15.22 2.89
N LYS A 222 -11.60 -15.60 2.37
CA LYS A 222 -10.80 -16.70 2.93
C LYS A 222 -10.00 -16.26 4.16
N THR A 223 -9.54 -15.01 4.18
CA THR A 223 -8.64 -14.46 5.22
C THR A 223 -9.36 -13.64 6.29
N LEU A 224 -10.65 -13.35 6.11
CA LEU A 224 -11.47 -12.53 7.01
C LEU A 224 -11.29 -12.93 8.48
N ASN A 225 -10.89 -11.98 9.33
CA ASN A 225 -10.72 -12.16 10.79
C ASN A 225 -9.78 -13.29 11.24
N ARG A 226 -9.00 -13.91 10.34
CA ARG A 226 -8.00 -14.92 10.71
C ARG A 226 -6.77 -14.31 11.39
N SER A 227 -6.03 -15.09 12.17
CA SER A 227 -4.73 -14.62 12.69
C SER A 227 -3.71 -14.52 11.55
N ARG A 228 -2.85 -13.50 11.60
CA ARG A 228 -1.74 -13.31 10.65
C ARG A 228 -0.44 -13.57 11.38
N THR A 229 0.45 -14.32 10.74
CA THR A 229 1.85 -14.40 11.14
C THR A 229 2.62 -13.33 10.37
N PHE A 230 3.25 -12.42 11.10
CA PHE A 230 4.14 -11.41 10.54
C PHE A 230 5.54 -11.98 10.40
N VAL A 231 6.22 -11.58 9.33
CA VAL A 231 7.57 -12.01 9.01
C VAL A 231 8.51 -10.82 9.13
N SER A 232 9.55 -10.98 9.92
CA SER A 232 10.61 -9.99 10.04
C SER A 232 11.71 -10.33 9.03
N THR A 233 11.95 -9.44 8.07
CA THR A 233 13.04 -9.62 7.10
C THR A 233 14.19 -8.67 7.39
N GLN A 234 15.38 -9.21 7.62
CA GLN A 234 16.62 -8.46 7.74
C GLN A 234 17.61 -8.95 6.67
N LYS A 235 17.99 -8.06 5.76
CA LYS A 235 18.76 -8.40 4.54
C LYS A 235 18.00 -9.46 3.73
N ASN A 236 18.54 -10.67 3.62
CA ASN A 236 17.91 -11.78 2.90
C ASN A 236 17.43 -12.90 3.83
N ILE A 237 17.32 -12.65 5.14
CA ILE A 237 16.80 -13.61 6.11
C ILE A 237 15.41 -13.16 6.55
N SER A 238 14.44 -14.05 6.39
CA SER A 238 13.06 -13.86 6.82
C SER A 238 12.77 -14.80 7.98
N SER A 239 12.37 -14.24 9.12
CA SER A 239 12.06 -14.96 10.35
C SER A 239 10.60 -14.79 10.75
N TYR A 240 9.97 -15.87 11.22
CA TYR A 240 8.57 -15.85 11.61
C TYR A 240 8.26 -16.89 12.68
N LEU A 241 7.24 -16.63 13.49
CA LEU A 241 6.82 -17.56 14.54
C LEU A 241 5.79 -18.55 13.99
N LEU A 242 6.06 -19.84 14.15
CA LEU A 242 5.09 -20.89 13.88
C LEU A 242 4.90 -21.74 15.14
N GLY A 243 3.71 -21.67 15.73
CA GLY A 243 3.46 -22.22 17.06
C GLY A 243 4.36 -21.54 18.10
N LYS A 244 5.30 -22.28 18.68
CA LYS A 244 6.29 -21.76 19.66
C LYS A 244 7.72 -21.69 19.10
N GLN A 245 7.91 -21.98 17.82
CA GLN A 245 9.22 -22.07 17.19
C GLN A 245 9.41 -20.94 16.19
N THR A 246 10.57 -20.27 16.27
CA THR A 246 10.97 -19.29 15.26
C THR A 246 11.57 -20.02 14.07
N GLU A 247 10.87 -19.97 12.95
CA GLU A 247 11.33 -20.45 11.66
C GLU A 247 12.14 -19.36 10.95
N MET A 248 13.13 -19.77 10.16
CA MET A 248 14.03 -18.86 9.46
C MET A 248 14.37 -19.39 8.08
N ILE A 249 14.06 -18.61 7.05
CA ILE A 249 14.46 -18.87 5.67
C ILE A 249 15.43 -17.79 5.19
N ARG A 250 16.44 -18.19 4.43
CA ARG A 250 17.38 -17.28 3.78
C ARG A 250 17.32 -17.46 2.27
N MET A 251 17.14 -16.37 1.55
CA MET A 251 17.23 -16.34 0.09
C MET A 251 18.63 -15.88 -0.34
N GLY A 252 19.26 -16.64 -1.23
CA GLY A 252 20.54 -16.30 -1.85
C GLY A 252 20.37 -15.32 -3.00
N GLU A 253 21.50 -14.95 -3.59
CA GLU A 253 21.50 -14.08 -4.78
C GLU A 253 20.98 -14.84 -6.02
N PRO A 254 20.22 -14.16 -6.90
CA PRO A 254 19.79 -14.71 -8.17
C PRO A 254 20.97 -14.71 -9.15
N LEU A 255 21.23 -15.86 -9.76
CA LEU A 255 22.27 -16.09 -10.77
C LEU A 255 21.70 -16.83 -11.98
N TYR A 256 22.49 -17.00 -13.03
CA TYR A 256 22.13 -17.87 -14.14
C TYR A 256 23.28 -18.81 -14.51
N GLU A 257 22.93 -19.93 -15.15
CA GLU A 257 23.84 -20.92 -15.70
C GLU A 257 23.39 -21.27 -17.12
N GLU A 258 24.29 -21.17 -18.10
CA GLU A 258 23.99 -21.51 -19.49
C GLU A 258 23.74 -23.01 -19.68
N ILE A 259 22.75 -23.34 -20.53
CA ILE A 259 22.47 -24.69 -20.97
C ILE A 259 23.12 -24.89 -22.35
N LEU A 260 24.32 -25.47 -22.35
CA LEU A 260 25.12 -25.63 -23.56
C LEU A 260 24.80 -26.96 -24.25
N LEU A 261 23.87 -26.94 -25.21
CA LEU A 261 23.50 -28.13 -25.99
C LEU A 261 24.29 -28.32 -27.29
N ARG A 262 25.13 -27.35 -27.67
CA ARG A 262 25.87 -27.34 -28.95
C ARG A 262 27.29 -26.79 -28.78
N GLY A 263 28.13 -27.03 -29.79
CA GLY A 263 29.51 -26.53 -29.84
C GLY A 263 30.49 -27.34 -29.02
N LYS A 264 31.74 -26.86 -28.94
CA LYS A 264 32.86 -27.58 -28.29
C LYS A 264 32.71 -27.75 -26.77
N LYS A 265 31.85 -26.94 -26.13
CA LYS A 265 31.57 -26.95 -24.69
C LYS A 265 30.22 -27.58 -24.34
N ALA A 266 29.62 -28.34 -25.28
CA ALA A 266 28.32 -28.96 -25.05
C ALA A 266 28.36 -29.88 -23.81
N GLN A 267 27.36 -29.77 -22.95
CA GLN A 267 27.19 -30.57 -21.75
C GLN A 267 26.05 -31.59 -21.95
N LYS A 268 26.08 -32.67 -21.15
CA LYS A 268 25.01 -33.68 -21.16
C LYS A 268 23.93 -33.30 -20.14
N TYR A 269 22.69 -33.23 -20.61
CA TYR A 269 21.50 -33.00 -19.79
C TYR A 269 20.52 -34.19 -19.96
N PRO A 270 19.53 -34.35 -19.08
CA PRO A 270 18.48 -35.35 -19.27
C PRO A 270 17.81 -35.26 -20.64
N ASP A 271 17.42 -36.39 -21.21
CA ASP A 271 16.86 -36.44 -22.56
C ASP A 271 15.55 -35.65 -22.66
N GLN A 272 14.74 -35.66 -21.60
CA GLN A 272 13.46 -34.95 -21.55
C GLN A 272 13.62 -33.42 -21.69
N ILE A 273 14.56 -32.81 -20.94
CA ILE A 273 14.80 -31.36 -21.04
C ILE A 273 15.45 -31.01 -22.38
N THR A 274 16.34 -31.87 -22.88
CA THR A 274 16.98 -31.68 -24.18
C THR A 274 15.95 -31.72 -25.32
N ALA A 275 15.00 -32.67 -25.26
CA ALA A 275 13.91 -32.78 -26.21
C ALA A 275 12.97 -31.57 -26.14
N ALA A 276 12.60 -31.13 -24.93
CA ALA A 276 11.74 -29.97 -24.74
C ALA A 276 12.38 -28.67 -25.27
N ILE A 277 13.67 -28.46 -25.03
CA ILE A 277 14.41 -27.31 -25.58
C ILE A 277 14.44 -27.37 -27.12
N LYS A 278 14.75 -28.54 -27.70
CA LYS A 278 14.80 -28.73 -29.16
C LYS A 278 13.44 -28.53 -29.84
N ALA A 279 12.34 -28.73 -29.12
CA ALA A 279 10.98 -28.57 -29.64
C ALA A 279 10.48 -27.11 -29.67
N THR A 280 11.22 -26.17 -29.09
CA THR A 280 10.85 -24.75 -29.11
C THR A 280 11.05 -24.12 -30.50
N GLN A 281 10.20 -23.16 -30.88
CA GLN A 281 10.15 -22.60 -32.24
C GLN A 281 11.45 -21.91 -32.68
N ASN A 282 12.18 -21.30 -31.74
CA ASN A 282 13.42 -20.54 -32.01
C ASN A 282 14.68 -21.21 -31.44
N PHE A 283 14.67 -22.54 -31.26
CA PHE A 283 15.80 -23.30 -30.71
C PHE A 283 17.14 -22.88 -31.32
N SER A 284 17.23 -22.73 -32.65
CA SER A 284 18.50 -22.42 -33.34
C SER A 284 19.09 -21.05 -32.98
N LYS A 285 18.26 -20.08 -32.59
CA LYS A 285 18.62 -18.68 -32.36
C LYS A 285 18.53 -18.24 -30.90
N SER A 286 17.89 -19.03 -30.04
CA SER A 286 17.74 -18.73 -28.62
C SER A 286 18.82 -19.38 -27.78
N ASP A 287 19.18 -18.70 -26.68
CA ASP A 287 19.93 -19.30 -25.59
C ASP A 287 18.97 -19.88 -24.57
N TYR A 288 19.42 -20.90 -23.85
CA TYR A 288 18.68 -21.51 -22.76
C TYR A 288 19.53 -21.43 -21.51
N VAL A 289 18.94 -20.99 -20.41
CA VAL A 289 19.65 -20.87 -19.14
C VAL A 289 18.82 -21.47 -18.02
N PHE A 290 19.51 -21.99 -17.00
CA PHE A 290 18.94 -22.17 -15.69
C PHE A 290 19.09 -20.87 -14.91
N LEU A 291 17.98 -20.25 -14.56
CA LEU A 291 17.96 -19.25 -13.51
C LEU A 291 18.10 -19.96 -12.17
N ARG A 292 19.09 -19.57 -11.38
CA ARG A 292 19.51 -20.24 -10.15
C ARG A 292 19.36 -19.31 -8.97
N GLN A 293 18.74 -19.81 -7.91
CA GLN A 293 18.74 -19.12 -6.64
C GLN A 293 18.93 -20.12 -5.50
N GLU A 294 19.91 -19.85 -4.66
CA GLU A 294 20.10 -20.63 -3.43
C GLU A 294 19.04 -20.23 -2.39
N GLY A 295 18.60 -21.19 -1.61
CA GLY A 295 17.73 -21.00 -0.46
C GLY A 295 18.26 -21.79 0.72
N ARG A 296 17.93 -21.39 1.95
CA ARG A 296 18.28 -22.17 3.14
C ARG A 296 17.15 -22.15 4.14
N ASP A 297 16.78 -23.33 4.62
CA ASP A 297 16.10 -23.49 5.90
C ASP A 297 17.19 -23.44 6.98
N VAL A 298 17.26 -22.33 7.70
CA VAL A 298 18.35 -22.04 8.64
C VAL A 298 18.27 -22.97 9.85
N LEU A 299 17.05 -23.26 10.30
CA LEU A 299 16.81 -24.01 11.54
C LEU A 299 17.10 -25.50 11.36
N ARG A 300 16.76 -26.06 10.21
CA ARG A 300 17.02 -27.48 9.88
C ARG A 300 18.38 -27.70 9.24
N ASP A 301 19.14 -26.62 9.04
CA ASP A 301 20.43 -26.62 8.36
C ASP A 301 20.39 -27.26 6.96
N LYS A 302 19.33 -26.97 6.19
CA LYS A 302 19.14 -27.50 4.83
C LYS A 302 19.35 -26.42 3.79
N ASN A 303 20.27 -26.65 2.86
CA ASN A 303 20.48 -25.80 1.70
C ASN A 303 19.70 -26.34 0.50
N TYR A 304 19.05 -25.42 -0.20
CA TYR A 304 18.28 -25.72 -1.39
C TYR A 304 18.80 -24.91 -2.57
N LEU A 305 18.64 -25.45 -3.78
CA LEU A 305 18.90 -24.76 -5.03
C LEU A 305 17.65 -24.80 -5.89
N ILE A 306 17.09 -23.64 -6.18
CA ILE A 306 16.01 -23.48 -7.14
C ILE A 306 16.65 -23.34 -8.53
N LYS A 307 16.20 -24.14 -9.50
CA LYS A 307 16.58 -24.01 -10.91
C LYS A 307 15.33 -23.84 -11.78
N LEU A 308 15.24 -22.71 -12.50
CA LEU A 308 14.18 -22.46 -13.46
C LEU A 308 14.76 -22.45 -14.88
N CYS A 309 14.36 -23.40 -15.72
CA CYS A 309 14.75 -23.39 -17.14
C CYS A 309 13.99 -22.29 -17.89
N THR A 310 14.69 -21.37 -18.54
CA THR A 310 14.09 -20.31 -19.37
C THR A 310 14.76 -20.24 -20.73
N GLN A 311 13.97 -19.86 -21.74
CA GLN A 311 14.47 -19.47 -23.05
C GLN A 311 14.79 -17.97 -23.04
N VAL A 312 15.93 -17.58 -23.63
CA VAL A 312 16.30 -16.19 -23.90
C VAL A 312 16.31 -16.04 -25.42
N ASP A 313 15.25 -15.45 -25.96
CA ASP A 313 15.08 -15.30 -27.40
C ASP A 313 15.45 -13.87 -27.84
N PRO A 314 16.50 -13.69 -28.64
CA PRO A 314 16.92 -12.36 -29.08
C PRO A 314 15.95 -11.71 -30.06
N THR A 315 15.00 -12.46 -30.62
CA THR A 315 14.03 -11.97 -31.62
C THR A 315 12.72 -11.49 -31.02
N ASP A 316 12.51 -11.71 -29.73
CA ASP A 316 11.28 -11.38 -29.03
C ASP A 316 11.64 -10.79 -27.65
N ILE A 317 12.14 -9.55 -27.64
CA ILE A 317 12.57 -8.85 -26.43
C ILE A 317 11.36 -8.08 -25.87
N PRO A 318 10.89 -8.37 -24.64
CA PRO A 318 9.78 -7.63 -24.04
C PRO A 318 10.12 -6.14 -23.90
N GLU A 319 9.12 -5.26 -24.04
CA GLU A 319 9.30 -3.81 -23.79
C GLU A 319 9.77 -3.54 -22.35
N ASP A 320 9.20 -4.27 -21.38
CA ASP A 320 9.69 -4.29 -20.01
C ASP A 320 10.86 -5.27 -19.88
N ARG A 321 12.08 -4.73 -19.70
CA ARG A 321 13.30 -5.52 -19.53
C ARG A 321 13.25 -6.46 -18.33
N ASN A 322 12.42 -6.20 -17.33
CA ASN A 322 12.22 -7.10 -16.18
C ASN A 322 11.62 -8.44 -16.61
N LEU A 323 10.90 -8.47 -17.75
CA LEU A 323 10.26 -9.68 -18.26
C LEU A 323 11.18 -10.56 -19.11
N LEU A 324 12.43 -10.14 -19.37
CA LEU A 324 13.37 -10.82 -20.26
C LEU A 324 13.61 -12.29 -19.87
N PHE A 325 13.68 -12.57 -18.56
CA PHE A 325 13.96 -13.91 -18.02
C PHE A 325 12.70 -14.68 -17.59
N THR A 326 11.53 -14.27 -18.09
CA THR A 326 10.26 -14.87 -17.68
C THR A 326 9.69 -15.83 -18.73
N ARG A 327 10.47 -16.27 -19.72
CA ARG A 327 10.08 -17.28 -20.71
C ARG A 327 10.43 -18.69 -20.25
N PHE A 328 9.82 -19.08 -19.15
CA PHE A 328 9.97 -20.40 -18.57
C PHE A 328 9.62 -21.50 -19.58
N LEU A 329 10.48 -22.51 -19.68
CA LEU A 329 10.26 -23.67 -20.54
C LEU A 329 9.02 -24.42 -20.05
N PRO A 330 8.00 -24.67 -20.90
CA PRO A 330 6.77 -25.33 -20.48
C PRO A 330 7.02 -26.79 -20.07
N GLY A 331 6.30 -27.24 -19.04
CA GLY A 331 6.42 -28.60 -18.50
C GLY A 331 7.24 -28.66 -17.21
N ASN A 332 7.52 -29.88 -16.74
CA ASN A 332 8.13 -30.12 -15.43
C ASN A 332 9.68 -30.00 -15.48
N PHE A 333 10.18 -28.84 -15.90
CA PHE A 333 11.62 -28.60 -16.09
C PHE A 333 12.20 -27.57 -15.11
N HIS A 334 11.50 -27.36 -14.00
CA HIS A 334 11.95 -26.53 -12.89
C HIS A 334 12.06 -27.37 -11.63
N TYR A 335 13.04 -27.04 -10.80
CA TYR A 335 13.45 -27.91 -9.70
C TYR A 335 13.70 -27.12 -8.42
N LEU A 336 13.35 -27.75 -7.30
CA LEU A 336 13.93 -27.47 -5.98
C LEU A 336 14.83 -28.65 -5.63
N LEU A 337 16.13 -28.41 -5.57
CA LEU A 337 17.12 -29.42 -5.23
C LEU A 337 17.58 -29.23 -3.79
N GLN A 338 17.77 -30.33 -3.07
CA GLN A 338 18.57 -30.35 -1.85
C GLN A 338 19.85 -31.10 -2.19
N GLU A 339 20.95 -30.37 -2.32
CA GLU A 339 22.20 -30.90 -2.89
C GLU A 339 21.98 -31.53 -4.28
N LYS A 340 22.02 -32.86 -4.38
CA LYS A 340 21.79 -33.63 -5.60
C LYS A 340 20.37 -34.20 -5.70
N ASP A 341 19.63 -34.20 -4.60
CA ASP A 341 18.30 -34.79 -4.53
C ASP A 341 17.24 -33.81 -5.03
N THR A 342 16.32 -34.33 -5.84
CA THR A 342 15.17 -33.53 -6.32
C THR A 342 14.08 -33.57 -5.27
N VAL A 343 13.89 -32.45 -4.57
CA VAL A 343 12.84 -32.28 -3.56
C VAL A 343 11.52 -31.89 -4.22
N ALA A 344 11.59 -31.04 -5.25
CA ALA A 344 10.44 -30.70 -6.07
C ALA A 344 10.79 -30.66 -7.55
N GLN A 345 9.84 -31.08 -8.38
CA GLN A 345 9.85 -30.89 -9.82
C GLN A 345 8.51 -30.30 -10.23
N PHE A 346 8.53 -29.22 -11.01
CA PHE A 346 7.33 -28.43 -11.29
C PHE A 346 7.38 -27.72 -12.62
N SER A 347 6.20 -27.25 -13.03
CA SER A 347 5.91 -26.42 -14.21
C SER A 347 5.51 -25.02 -13.79
N ILE A 348 5.72 -24.05 -14.67
CA ILE A 348 5.26 -22.66 -14.50
C ILE A 348 4.41 -22.27 -15.70
N LEU A 349 3.14 -21.95 -15.45
CA LEU A 349 2.24 -21.33 -16.43
C LEU A 349 2.17 -19.82 -16.17
N LYS A 350 1.96 -19.04 -17.24
CA LYS A 350 1.87 -17.58 -17.17
C LYS A 350 0.49 -17.07 -17.53
N GLU A 351 0.13 -15.93 -16.94
CA GLU A 351 -1.06 -15.14 -17.29
C GLU A 351 -2.36 -15.98 -17.31
N VAL A 352 -2.56 -16.78 -16.27
CA VAL A 352 -3.73 -17.65 -16.13
C VAL A 352 -4.89 -16.84 -15.57
N THR A 353 -5.93 -16.63 -16.38
CA THR A 353 -7.13 -15.90 -15.98
C THR A 353 -8.15 -16.82 -15.32
N GLU A 354 -8.66 -16.45 -14.14
CA GLU A 354 -9.72 -17.16 -13.43
C GLU A 354 -10.98 -16.30 -13.33
N ASN A 355 -11.92 -16.50 -14.27
CA ASN A 355 -13.10 -15.64 -14.43
C ASN A 355 -14.06 -15.64 -13.22
N ALA A 356 -14.05 -16.68 -12.39
CA ALA A 356 -14.89 -16.75 -11.19
C ALA A 356 -14.39 -15.81 -10.06
N ASN A 357 -13.08 -15.57 -10.03
CA ASN A 357 -12.46 -14.69 -9.05
C ASN A 357 -12.49 -13.25 -9.58
N LYS A 358 -13.00 -12.34 -8.77
CA LYS A 358 -13.28 -10.94 -9.11
C LYS A 358 -12.58 -9.99 -8.15
N ILE A 359 -12.10 -8.89 -8.72
CA ILE A 359 -11.63 -7.69 -8.03
C ILE A 359 -12.60 -6.56 -8.36
N TYR A 360 -13.01 -5.78 -7.36
CA TYR A 360 -13.95 -4.67 -7.50
C TYR A 360 -13.18 -3.33 -7.43
N PRO A 361 -12.79 -2.74 -8.58
CA PRO A 361 -11.88 -1.59 -8.61
C PRO A 361 -12.44 -0.29 -8.00
N ASN A 362 -13.76 -0.20 -7.85
CA ASN A 362 -14.43 0.94 -7.23
C ASN A 362 -14.62 0.77 -5.71
N THR A 363 -14.25 -0.38 -5.15
CA THR A 363 -14.53 -0.70 -3.75
C THR A 363 -13.22 -1.00 -3.04
N ILE A 364 -13.01 -0.33 -1.91
CA ILE A 364 -11.83 -0.51 -1.08
C ILE A 364 -12.19 -1.09 0.27
N THR A 365 -11.20 -1.71 0.92
CA THR A 365 -11.32 -2.35 2.23
C THR A 365 -10.05 -2.11 3.06
N ASN A 366 -10.08 -2.44 4.34
CA ASN A 366 -8.88 -2.49 5.19
C ASN A 366 -8.08 -3.81 5.05
N GLY A 367 -8.55 -4.75 4.22
CA GLY A 367 -7.92 -6.06 3.96
C GLY A 367 -8.00 -7.05 5.14
N TYR A 368 -8.72 -6.73 6.21
CA TYR A 368 -8.78 -7.54 7.42
C TYR A 368 -10.20 -8.03 7.72
N ASP A 369 -11.17 -7.11 7.69
CA ASP A 369 -12.56 -7.32 8.05
C ASP A 369 -13.53 -6.64 7.06
N SER A 370 -14.83 -6.78 7.32
CA SER A 370 -15.89 -6.16 6.51
C SER A 370 -16.26 -4.73 6.94
N THR A 371 -15.66 -4.19 8.00
CA THR A 371 -16.02 -2.89 8.56
C THR A 371 -15.36 -1.72 7.85
N GLY A 372 -14.36 -1.98 7.02
CA GLY A 372 -13.59 -0.98 6.28
C GLY A 372 -14.02 -0.74 4.84
N PHE A 373 -15.19 -1.23 4.43
CA PHE A 373 -15.65 -1.09 3.04
C PHE A 373 -16.01 0.36 2.72
N SER A 374 -15.55 0.84 1.57
CA SER A 374 -15.94 2.14 1.02
C SER A 374 -15.98 2.06 -0.50
N THR A 375 -17.03 2.62 -1.10
CA THR A 375 -17.13 2.76 -2.56
C THR A 375 -16.59 4.12 -2.95
N LEU A 376 -15.64 4.14 -3.88
CA LEU A 376 -15.12 5.37 -4.46
C LEU A 376 -16.02 5.82 -5.60
N PRO A 377 -16.22 7.14 -5.80
CA PRO A 377 -16.93 7.65 -6.96
C PRO A 377 -16.29 7.11 -8.24
N ALA A 378 -17.10 6.54 -9.15
CA ALA A 378 -16.60 5.91 -10.36
C ALA A 378 -15.75 6.88 -11.18
N LEU A 379 -14.48 6.53 -11.42
CA LEU A 379 -13.62 7.21 -12.39
C LEU A 379 -14.05 6.80 -13.82
N GLY A 380 -15.18 7.34 -14.29
CA GLY A 380 -15.73 7.07 -15.62
C GLY A 380 -16.29 5.66 -15.84
N SER A 381 -16.45 5.26 -17.10
CA SER A 381 -17.01 3.97 -17.56
C SER A 381 -16.07 2.77 -17.38
N ARG A 382 -15.28 2.74 -16.30
CA ARG A 382 -14.38 1.62 -16.01
C ARG A 382 -15.20 0.40 -15.56
N MET A 383 -14.79 -0.79 -16.00
CA MET A 383 -15.44 -2.05 -15.69
C MET A 383 -15.71 -2.18 -14.19
N ALA A 384 -16.93 -2.58 -13.82
CA ALA A 384 -17.34 -2.76 -12.43
C ALA A 384 -16.57 -3.87 -11.70
N GLU A 385 -16.01 -4.82 -12.47
CA GLU A 385 -15.31 -5.99 -11.97
C GLU A 385 -14.17 -6.38 -12.91
N TRP A 386 -13.05 -6.83 -12.34
CA TRP A 386 -11.93 -7.42 -13.07
C TRP A 386 -11.78 -8.89 -12.70
N ALA A 387 -11.56 -9.74 -13.70
CA ALA A 387 -11.15 -11.11 -13.44
C ALA A 387 -9.75 -11.14 -12.83
N VAL A 388 -9.49 -12.07 -11.91
CA VAL A 388 -8.14 -12.26 -11.38
C VAL A 388 -7.28 -12.91 -12.47
N VAL A 389 -6.13 -12.27 -12.74
CA VAL A 389 -5.08 -12.84 -13.55
C VAL A 389 -3.95 -13.28 -12.62
N TYR A 390 -3.65 -14.57 -12.64
CA TYR A 390 -2.48 -15.12 -11.98
C TYR A 390 -1.30 -15.04 -12.93
N ARG A 391 -0.36 -14.13 -12.64
CA ARG A 391 0.82 -13.95 -13.49
C ARG A 391 1.64 -15.24 -13.59
N TYR A 392 1.71 -15.99 -12.50
CA TYR A 392 2.32 -17.32 -12.47
C TYR A 392 1.43 -18.32 -11.74
N VAL A 393 1.29 -19.51 -12.33
CA VAL A 393 0.75 -20.70 -11.66
C VAL A 393 1.81 -21.79 -11.71
N ILE A 394 2.34 -22.11 -10.53
CA ILE A 394 3.40 -23.11 -10.35
C ILE A 394 2.72 -24.40 -9.91
N SER A 395 2.92 -25.50 -10.61
CA SER A 395 2.29 -26.78 -10.26
C SER A 395 3.26 -27.94 -10.45
N GLY A 396 3.30 -28.85 -9.49
CA GLY A 396 4.24 -29.98 -9.53
C GLY A 396 4.10 -30.92 -8.35
N SER A 397 5.18 -31.62 -8.02
CA SER A 397 5.26 -32.52 -6.87
C SER A 397 6.35 -32.05 -5.92
N LEU A 398 6.04 -32.01 -4.62
CA LEU A 398 6.95 -31.67 -3.52
C LEU A 398 7.02 -32.89 -2.59
N ALA A 399 8.18 -33.56 -2.55
CA ALA A 399 8.38 -34.81 -1.83
C ALA A 399 7.28 -35.85 -2.12
N GLY A 400 6.91 -36.00 -3.40
CA GLY A 400 5.87 -36.93 -3.85
C GLY A 400 4.42 -36.43 -3.69
N THR A 401 4.19 -35.29 -3.02
CA THR A 401 2.85 -34.73 -2.84
C THR A 401 2.57 -33.64 -3.88
N PRO A 402 1.43 -33.67 -4.60
CA PRO A 402 1.06 -32.59 -5.51
C PRO A 402 1.00 -31.24 -4.78
N PHE A 403 1.55 -30.20 -5.39
CA PHE A 403 1.44 -28.83 -4.90
C PHE A 403 1.12 -27.86 -6.03
N ARG A 404 0.52 -26.72 -5.66
CA ARG A 404 0.27 -25.62 -6.55
C ARG A 404 0.44 -24.28 -5.85
N ILE A 405 1.03 -23.31 -6.53
CA ILE A 405 1.19 -21.93 -6.04
C ILE A 405 0.60 -21.02 -7.09
N LYS A 406 -0.41 -20.23 -6.71
CA LYS A 406 -0.98 -19.21 -7.59
C LYS A 406 -0.48 -17.84 -7.16
N CYS A 407 0.20 -17.13 -8.05
CA CYS A 407 0.77 -15.80 -7.80
C CYS A 407 -0.10 -14.72 -8.45
N SER A 408 -0.61 -13.78 -7.65
CA SER A 408 -1.48 -12.67 -8.08
C SER A 408 -1.12 -11.37 -7.36
N GLY A 409 -1.92 -10.33 -7.58
CA GLY A 409 -1.69 -9.00 -7.02
C GLY A 409 -0.59 -8.24 -7.76
N PHE A 410 -0.50 -6.94 -7.46
CA PHE A 410 0.53 -6.09 -8.03
C PHE A 410 1.93 -6.62 -7.66
N ASP A 411 2.84 -6.67 -8.61
CA ASP A 411 4.20 -7.26 -8.47
C ASP A 411 4.20 -8.70 -7.89
N ASN A 412 3.18 -9.50 -8.18
CA ASN A 412 3.00 -10.86 -7.66
C ASN A 412 3.04 -10.94 -6.13
N SER A 413 2.57 -9.88 -5.48
CA SER A 413 2.68 -9.75 -4.04
C SER A 413 1.84 -10.75 -3.26
N LEU A 414 0.90 -11.46 -3.89
CA LEU A 414 -0.01 -12.40 -3.24
C LEU A 414 0.23 -13.82 -3.75
N ARG A 415 0.39 -14.79 -2.84
CA ARG A 415 0.49 -16.21 -3.16
C ARG A 415 -0.55 -17.03 -2.42
N GLU A 416 -1.29 -17.84 -3.16
CA GLU A 416 -2.13 -18.91 -2.63
C GLU A 416 -1.38 -20.25 -2.78
N PHE A 417 -1.09 -20.93 -1.68
CA PHE A 417 -0.38 -22.21 -1.64
C PHE A 417 -1.33 -23.36 -1.42
N PHE A 418 -1.24 -24.38 -2.27
CA PHE A 418 -2.04 -25.58 -2.23
C PHE A 418 -1.17 -26.82 -2.13
N ILE A 419 -1.59 -27.79 -1.32
CA ILE A 419 -1.03 -29.14 -1.23
C ILE A 419 -2.17 -30.13 -1.40
N ALA A 420 -2.03 -31.10 -2.30
CA ALA A 420 -3.10 -32.05 -2.65
C ALA A 420 -4.45 -31.34 -2.91
N ASP A 421 -4.40 -30.22 -3.65
CA ASP A 421 -5.52 -29.33 -3.97
C ASP A 421 -6.23 -28.65 -2.78
N GLN A 422 -5.71 -28.79 -1.57
CA GLN A 422 -6.19 -28.06 -0.40
C GLN A 422 -5.40 -26.77 -0.21
N LEU A 423 -6.10 -25.65 -0.01
CA LEU A 423 -5.48 -24.37 0.33
C LEU A 423 -4.87 -24.47 1.74
N VAL A 424 -3.53 -24.39 1.82
CA VAL A 424 -2.81 -24.51 3.09
C VAL A 424 -2.32 -23.17 3.63
N CYS A 425 -2.02 -22.21 2.75
CA CYS A 425 -1.49 -20.90 3.14
C CYS A 425 -1.85 -19.82 2.11
N ILE A 426 -2.09 -18.60 2.58
CA ILE A 426 -2.08 -17.39 1.75
C ILE A 426 -1.03 -16.45 2.32
N ALA A 427 -0.06 -16.04 1.51
CA ALA A 427 1.00 -15.13 1.92
C ALA A 427 1.03 -13.86 1.07
N GLN A 428 1.47 -12.76 1.68
CA GLN A 428 1.71 -11.49 1.02
C GLN A 428 3.18 -11.05 1.19
N GLY A 429 3.75 -10.45 0.15
CA GLY A 429 5.10 -9.87 0.08
C GLY A 429 5.67 -9.99 -1.33
N LYS A 430 6.76 -9.32 -1.70
CA LYS A 430 7.28 -9.38 -3.10
C LYS A 430 8.25 -10.54 -3.34
N PHE A 431 9.41 -10.52 -2.68
CA PHE A 431 10.47 -11.54 -2.80
C PHE A 431 10.74 -12.31 -1.52
N ASN A 432 10.03 -11.94 -0.46
CA ASN A 432 9.97 -12.62 0.81
C ASN A 432 8.53 -12.50 1.31
N PRO A 433 8.01 -13.46 2.08
CA PRO A 433 6.77 -13.24 2.79
C PRO A 433 6.97 -12.11 3.79
N GLU A 434 6.01 -11.19 3.84
CA GLU A 434 5.90 -10.13 4.86
C GLU A 434 4.89 -10.55 5.93
N LYS A 435 3.84 -11.26 5.50
CA LYS A 435 2.81 -11.83 6.37
C LYS A 435 2.07 -12.94 5.67
N PHE A 436 1.47 -13.83 6.45
CA PHE A 436 0.66 -14.91 5.91
C PHE A 436 -0.43 -15.38 6.87
N VAL A 437 -1.40 -16.08 6.30
CA VAL A 437 -2.46 -16.80 7.02
C VAL A 437 -2.28 -18.29 6.71
N LEU A 438 -2.06 -19.09 7.74
CA LEU A 438 -1.99 -20.54 7.65
C LEU A 438 -3.38 -21.15 7.89
N PHE A 439 -3.80 -22.05 7.01
CA PHE A 439 -5.08 -22.73 7.07
C PHE A 439 -4.94 -24.16 7.59
N ASP A 440 -3.82 -24.81 7.28
CA ASP A 440 -3.50 -26.16 7.72
C ASP A 440 -2.43 -26.11 8.81
N ALA A 441 -2.84 -26.32 10.06
CA ALA A 441 -1.94 -26.37 11.20
C ALA A 441 -1.06 -27.65 11.23
N SER A 442 -1.38 -28.66 10.42
CA SER A 442 -0.60 -29.90 10.30
C SER A 442 0.54 -29.79 9.27
N LEU A 443 0.56 -28.72 8.47
CA LEU A 443 1.61 -28.49 7.50
C LEU A 443 2.96 -28.38 8.22
N SER A 444 3.91 -29.24 7.86
CA SER A 444 5.22 -29.20 8.48
C SER A 444 5.94 -27.88 8.14
N PRO A 445 6.69 -27.27 9.08
CA PRO A 445 7.37 -26.02 8.80
C PRO A 445 8.42 -26.16 7.68
N GLU A 446 9.03 -27.33 7.53
CA GLU A 446 9.92 -27.63 6.40
C GLU A 446 9.19 -27.50 5.06
N LYS A 447 8.00 -28.08 4.92
CA LYS A 447 7.21 -27.96 3.68
C LYS A 447 6.79 -26.51 3.44
N LEU A 448 6.39 -25.79 4.48
CA LEU A 448 6.06 -24.36 4.37
C LEU A 448 7.28 -23.54 3.89
N ASN A 449 8.47 -23.79 4.46
CA ASN A 449 9.71 -23.16 4.04
C ASN A 449 10.03 -23.46 2.56
N GLN A 450 9.93 -24.73 2.14
CA GLN A 450 10.15 -25.14 0.74
C GLN A 450 9.17 -24.45 -0.21
N LEU A 451 7.88 -24.34 0.17
CA LEU A 451 6.88 -23.61 -0.60
C LEU A 451 7.21 -22.12 -0.68
N PHE A 452 7.65 -21.49 0.41
CA PHE A 452 8.08 -20.10 0.39
C PHE A 452 9.30 -19.87 -0.50
N LEU A 453 10.30 -20.75 -0.44
CA LEU A 453 11.49 -20.68 -1.30
C LEU A 453 11.13 -20.75 -2.79
N ILE A 454 10.15 -21.58 -3.16
CA ILE A 454 9.65 -21.67 -4.55
C ILE A 454 8.81 -20.44 -4.89
N GLY A 455 7.81 -20.10 -4.07
CA GLY A 455 6.81 -19.09 -4.39
C GLY A 455 7.33 -17.65 -4.36
N PHE A 456 8.33 -17.37 -3.52
CA PHE A 456 8.97 -16.06 -3.39
C PHE A 456 10.32 -15.96 -4.12
N ASN A 457 10.58 -16.88 -5.05
CA ASN A 457 11.78 -16.84 -5.88
C ASN A 457 11.88 -15.50 -6.64
N ARG A 458 13.09 -14.92 -6.69
CA ARG A 458 13.32 -13.59 -7.28
C ARG A 458 13.07 -13.51 -8.79
N PHE A 459 13.02 -14.63 -9.50
CA PHE A 459 12.71 -14.65 -10.93
C PHE A 459 11.21 -14.61 -11.23
N LEU A 460 10.35 -14.61 -10.21
CA LEU A 460 8.89 -14.52 -10.33
C LEU A 460 8.42 -13.07 -10.18
N GLU A 461 8.94 -12.16 -11.01
CA GLU A 461 8.60 -10.73 -11.05
C GLU A 461 7.28 -10.39 -11.73
#